data_AF-A0AAW9KTV0-F1
#
_entry.id   AF-A0AAW9KTV0-F1
#
_cell.length_a   1.000
_cell.length_b   1.000
_cell.length_c   1.000
_cell.angle_alpha   90.00
_cell.angle_beta   90.00
_cell.angle_gamma   90.00
#
_symmetry.space_group_name_H-M   'P 1'
#
loop_
_entity.id
_entity.type
_entity.pdbx_description
1 polymer ?
#
loop_
_entity_poly.entity_id
_entity_poly.type
_entity_poly.pdbx_seq_one_letter_code
_entity_poly.pdbx_strand_id
1 'polypeptide(L)' 'IKRLVWELNPIAHRLQLLEVNQKIIIDDSFNGNLKGMLEGIRLASLYEGRKVIVTPGLVESNTESNETLAQKIDEVFDVA' A
#
# COMPACT_ATOMS: atom_id res chain seq x y z
N ILE A 1 19.56 21.05 -1.96
CA ILE A 1 18.73 19.87 -2.34
C ILE A 1 18.49 18.94 -1.14
N LYS A 2 19.51 18.31 -0.53
CA LYS A 2 19.32 17.37 0.61
C LYS A 2 18.39 17.87 1.73
N ARG A 3 18.62 19.09 2.22
CA ARG A 3 17.77 19.71 3.26
C ARG A 3 16.32 19.88 2.83
N LEU A 4 16.09 20.36 1.61
CA LEU A 4 14.74 20.58 1.07
C LEU A 4 13.97 19.27 0.91
N VAL A 5 14.66 18.17 0.57
CA VAL A 5 14.03 16.83 0.48
C VAL A 5 13.60 16.34 1.87
N TRP A 6 14.38 16.62 2.91
CA TRP A 6 14.05 16.26 4.30
C TRP A 6 12.85 17.05 4.86
N GLU A 7 12.62 18.26 4.36
CA GLU A 7 11.53 19.14 4.81
C GLU A 7 10.21 18.90 4.04
N LEU A 8 10.18 17.97 3.07
CA LEU A 8 8.96 17.64 2.34
C LEU A 8 7.96 16.91 3.23
N ASN A 9 6.72 17.39 3.22
CA ASN A 9 5.61 16.67 3.83
C ASN A 9 4.96 15.73 2.81
N PRO A 10 4.58 14.50 3.22
CA PRO A 10 3.82 13.61 2.37
C PRO A 10 2.47 14.23 2.00
N ILE A 11 2.03 13.96 0.78
CA ILE A 11 0.69 14.33 0.32
C ILE A 11 -0.30 13.40 1.02
N ALA A 12 -1.45 13.92 1.46
CA ALA A 12 -2.49 13.11 2.06
C ALA A 12 -2.87 11.92 1.14
N HIS A 13 -3.02 10.74 1.74
CA HIS A 13 -3.39 9.48 1.07
C HIS A 13 -2.39 8.96 0.02
N ARG A 14 -1.12 9.40 0.05
CA ARG A 14 -0.03 8.82 -0.76
C ARG A 14 1.05 8.25 0.15
N LEU A 15 1.04 6.93 0.35
CA LEU A 15 1.89 6.24 1.33
C LEU A 15 1.97 6.97 2.68
N GLN A 16 0.85 7.53 3.13
CA GLN A 16 0.81 8.32 4.35
C GLN A 16 0.91 7.39 5.57
N LEU A 17 1.95 7.61 6.37
CA LEU A 17 2.16 6.88 7.61
C LEU A 17 1.30 7.47 8.74
N LEU A 18 0.49 6.62 9.38
CA LEU A 18 -0.26 6.95 10.58
C LEU A 18 0.09 5.96 11.68
N GLU A 19 0.39 6.47 12.88
CA GLU A 19 0.63 5.64 14.06
C GLU A 19 -0.55 5.77 15.02
N VAL A 20 -1.30 4.68 15.22
CA VAL A 20 -2.52 4.68 16.02
C VAL A 20 -2.53 3.47 16.94
N ASN A 21 -2.61 3.68 18.25
CA ASN A 21 -2.78 2.62 19.25
C ASN A 21 -1.83 1.42 19.01
N GLN A 22 -0.54 1.71 18.79
CA GLN A 22 0.54 0.75 18.53
C GLN A 22 0.45 0.02 17.17
N LYS A 23 -0.35 0.54 16.24
CA LYS A 23 -0.43 0.05 14.86
C LYS A 23 0.15 1.09 13.92
N ILE A 24 0.81 0.59 12.88
CA ILE A 24 1.20 1.36 11.72
C ILE A 24 0.12 1.17 10.66
N ILE A 25 -0.42 2.28 10.16
CA ILE A 25 -1.34 2.33 9.02
C ILE A 25 -0.62 3.06 7.90
N ILE A 26 -0.62 2.46 6.71
CA ILE A 26 -0.15 3.10 5.48
C ILE A 26 -1.38 3.40 4.65
N ASP A 27 -1.73 4.68 4.54
CA ASP A 27 -2.85 5.14 3.72
C ASP A 27 -2.37 5.54 2.32
N ASP A 28 -2.75 4.73 1.33
CA ASP A 28 -2.48 4.94 -0.10
C ASP A 28 -3.76 4.94 -0.94
N SER A 29 -4.85 5.50 -0.39
CA SER A 29 -6.19 5.41 -0.99
C SER A 29 -6.47 6.39 -2.13
N PHE A 30 -5.48 7.14 -2.63
CA PHE A 30 -5.73 8.22 -3.61
C PHE A 30 -6.11 7.71 -5.01
N ASN A 31 -5.31 6.81 -5.60
CA ASN A 31 -5.58 6.19 -6.91
C ASN A 31 -4.77 4.91 -7.07
N GLY A 32 -5.46 3.77 -7.26
CA GLY A 32 -4.84 2.46 -7.44
C GLY A 32 -4.79 2.04 -8.90
N ASN A 33 -3.58 1.94 -9.47
CA ASN A 33 -3.33 1.14 -10.66
C ASN A 33 -2.50 -0.09 -10.28
N LEU A 34 -2.46 -1.11 -11.14
CA LEU A 34 -1.77 -2.37 -10.84
C LEU A 34 -0.32 -2.16 -10.39
N LYS A 35 0.45 -1.32 -11.10
CA LYS A 35 1.86 -1.07 -10.77
C LYS A 35 2.03 -0.43 -9.40
N GLY A 36 1.22 0.58 -9.07
CA GLY A 36 1.26 1.25 -7.77
C GLY A 36 0.90 0.31 -6.63
N MET A 37 -0.17 -0.47 -6.80
CA MET A 37 -0.60 -1.46 -5.82
C MET A 37 0.46 -2.53 -5.57
N LEU A 38 1.06 -3.08 -6.63
CA LEU A 38 2.14 -4.07 -6.51
C LEU A 38 3.35 -3.53 -5.77
N GLU A 39 3.70 -2.26 -5.97
CA GLU A 39 4.80 -1.62 -5.24
C GLU A 39 4.44 -1.40 -3.77
N GLY A 40 3.19 -1.05 -3.46
CA GLY A 40 2.69 -0.98 -2.07
C GLY A 40 2.75 -2.34 -1.36
N ILE A 41 2.35 -3.42 -2.04
CA ILE A 41 2.46 -4.79 -1.53
C ILE A 41 3.93 -5.17 -1.31
N ARG A 42 4.82 -4.84 -2.26
CA ARG A 42 6.26 -5.07 -2.12
C ARG A 42 6.86 -4.29 -0.95
N LEU A 43 6.40 -3.06 -0.70
CA LEU A 43 6.82 -2.29 0.46
C LEU A 43 6.36 -2.94 1.76
N ALA A 44 5.10 -3.39 1.82
CA ALA A 44 4.55 -4.08 2.98
C ALA A 44 5.29 -5.39 3.28
N SER A 45 5.75 -6.13 2.25
CA SER A 45 6.49 -7.38 2.46
C SER A 45 7.83 -7.21 3.17
N LEU A 46 8.41 -6.01 3.15
CA LEU A 46 9.64 -5.66 3.87
C LEU A 46 9.41 -5.47 5.38
N TYR A 47 8.17 -5.38 5.83
CA TYR A 47 7.84 -5.24 7.24
C TYR A 47 7.63 -6.61 7.90
N GLU A 48 8.18 -6.74 9.11
CA GLU A 48 7.99 -7.88 9.99
C GLU A 48 6.73 -7.71 10.85
N GLY A 49 6.10 -8.84 11.21
CA GLY A 49 4.87 -8.86 11.99
C GLY A 49 3.62 -9.04 11.14
N ARG A 50 2.46 -8.88 11.78
CA ARG A 50 1.15 -9.14 11.18
C ARG A 50 0.79 -8.04 10.17
N LYS A 51 0.48 -8.45 8.94
CA LYS A 51 0.14 -7.58 7.82
C LYS A 51 -1.32 -7.77 7.44
N VAL A 52 -2.08 -6.67 7.38
CA VAL A 52 -3.48 -6.65 6.97
C VAL A 52 -3.64 -5.63 5.86
N ILE A 53 -4.32 -6.02 4.78
CA ILE A 53 -4.70 -5.10 3.70
C ILE A 53 -6.21 -4.90 3.72
N VAL A 54 -6.65 -3.70 3.35
CA VAL A 54 -8.06 -3.40 3.08
C VAL A 54 -8.10 -2.71 1.74
N THR A 55 -8.73 -3.34 0.76
CA THR A 55 -8.79 -2.80 -0.60
C THR A 55 -10.08 -3.24 -1.31
N PRO A 56 -10.73 -2.36 -2.10
CA PRO A 56 -11.80 -2.78 -3.00
C PRO A 56 -11.25 -3.49 -4.27
N GLY A 57 -9.93 -3.63 -4.40
CA GLY A 57 -9.28 -4.03 -5.64
C GLY A 57 -9.11 -2.85 -6.61
N LEU A 58 -8.74 -3.17 -7.85
CA LEU A 58 -8.66 -2.20 -8.94
C LEU A 58 -10.05 -1.99 -9.55
N VAL A 59 -10.64 -0.82 -9.32
CA VAL A 59 -12.01 -0.49 -9.75
C VAL A 59 -12.11 -0.19 -11.26
N GLU A 60 -11.16 0.56 -11.81
CA GLU A 60 -11.13 0.96 -13.23
C GLU A 60 -10.12 0.12 -14.04
N SER A 61 -10.11 -1.19 -13.81
CA SER A 61 -9.17 -2.14 -14.47
C SER A 61 -9.86 -3.40 -14.97
N ASN A 62 -9.08 -4.41 -15.35
CA ASN A 62 -9.58 -5.70 -15.86
C ASN A 62 -9.43 -6.82 -14.81
N THR A 63 -10.10 -7.95 -15.08
CA THR A 63 -10.08 -9.12 -14.20
C THR A 63 -8.69 -9.68 -14.00
N GLU A 64 -7.89 -9.82 -15.06
CA GLU A 64 -6.52 -10.33 -15.01
C GLU A 64 -5.61 -9.52 -14.07
N SER A 65 -5.78 -8.19 -14.06
CA SER A 65 -5.03 -7.30 -13.17
C SER A 65 -5.45 -7.51 -11.71
N ASN A 66 -6.74 -7.71 -11.45
CA ASN A 66 -7.24 -8.02 -10.10
C ASN A 66 -6.83 -9.43 -9.64
N GLU A 67 -6.79 -10.41 -10.53
CA GLU A 67 -6.29 -11.76 -10.23
C GLU A 67 -4.80 -11.72 -9.87
N THR A 68 -3.99 -11.00 -10.66
CA THR A 68 -2.57 -10.78 -10.36
C THR A 68 -2.40 -10.07 -9.01
N LEU A 69 -3.21 -9.05 -8.75
CA LEU A 69 -3.20 -8.34 -7.48
C LEU A 69 -3.54 -9.25 -6.30
N ALA A 70 -4.60 -10.07 -6.42
CA ALA A 70 -5.04 -11.00 -5.39
C ALA A 70 -3.95 -12.03 -5.05
N GLN A 71 -3.30 -12.62 -6.07
CA GLN A 71 -2.19 -13.55 -5.86
C GLN A 71 -1.05 -12.90 -5.05
N LYS A 72 -0.73 -11.64 -5.32
CA LYS A 72 0.30 -10.90 -4.57
C LYS A 72 -0.13 -10.50 -3.17
N ILE A 73 -1.42 -10.29 -2.95
CA ILE A 73 -1.96 -10.07 -1.61
C ILE A 73 -1.80 -11.34 -0.78
N ASP A 74 -2.20 -12.51 -1.31
CA ASP A 74 -2.12 -13.80 -0.62
C ASP A 74 -0.69 -14.21 -0.26
N GLU A 75 0.30 -13.81 -1.05
CA GLU A 75 1.73 -14.06 -0.77
C GLU A 75 2.27 -13.27 0.44
N VAL A 76 1.67 -12.10 0.75
CA VAL A 76 2.28 -11.10 1.63
C VAL A 76 1.47 -10.80 2.89
N PHE A 77 0.14 -10.81 2.79
CA PHE A 77 -0.75 -10.38 3.86
C PHE A 77 -1.39 -11.57 4.56
N ASP A 78 -1.56 -11.46 5.88
CA ASP A 78 -2.19 -12.50 6.68
C ASP A 78 -3.73 -12.45 6.60
N VAL A 79 -4.27 -11.27 6.29
CA VAL A 79 -5.70 -11.00 6.16
C VAL A 79 -5.92 -9.94 5.09
N ALA A 80 -6.94 -10.15 4.25
CA ALA A 80 -7.42 -9.24 3.21
C ALA A 80 -8.93 -9.05 3.30
#